data_AF-A0A179HXY8-F1
#
_entry.id   AF-A0A179HXY8-F1
#
_cell.length_a   1.000
_cell.length_b   1.000
_cell.length_c   1.000
_cell.angle_alpha   90.00
_cell.angle_beta   90.00
_cell.angle_gamma   90.00
#
_symmetry.space_group_name_H-M   'P 1'
#
loop_
_entity.id
_entity.type
_entity.pdbx_description
1 polymer ?
#
loop_
_entity_poly.entity_id
_entity_poly.type
_entity_poly.pdbx_seq_one_letter_code
_entity_poly.pdbx_strand_id
1 'polypeptide(L)'
;MPIFNKGDHAVVLNTYQMYLKAGVSKLVAHLHHSIENNYVLGVKMVRGAYIHSEPDRDLLHDTKADTDAEYDQAVRLLVGSNGASLADENGAGATWSADLMLATHNTHSAREALRLYRERFLTRGIGPAAHGAGLRSLAFAQLKGMADELSFKLTEEIESMSAEASGTALEAEPDVARRLPGIGVYKYSIWGTFQECLLYMLRRAEENKDAAARSRTTALAIVREMGRRVLPFTRS
;
A
#
# COMPACT_ATOMS: atom_id res chain seq x y z
N MET A 1 -7.75 -12.49 -13.34
CA MET A 1 -8.53 -11.28 -13.00
C MET A 1 -9.79 -11.08 -13.82
N PRO A 2 -9.80 -11.12 -15.18
CA PRO A 2 -11.00 -10.78 -15.96
C PRO A 2 -12.21 -11.67 -15.65
N ILE A 3 -11.99 -12.91 -15.21
CA ILE A 3 -13.06 -13.84 -14.81
C ILE A 3 -13.64 -13.51 -13.41
N PHE A 4 -12.82 -13.00 -12.48
CA PHE A 4 -13.19 -12.87 -11.07
C PHE A 4 -13.57 -11.44 -10.66
N ASN A 5 -12.90 -10.43 -11.20
CA ASN A 5 -13.07 -9.02 -10.78
C ASN A 5 -14.16 -8.30 -11.59
N LYS A 6 -15.33 -8.93 -11.72
CA LYS A 6 -16.47 -8.40 -12.50
C LYS A 6 -17.46 -7.56 -11.69
N GLY A 7 -17.35 -7.56 -10.36
CA GLY A 7 -18.19 -6.76 -9.49
C GLY A 7 -17.66 -5.34 -9.27
N ASP A 8 -18.19 -4.68 -8.24
CA ASP A 8 -17.81 -3.31 -7.88
C ASP A 8 -16.40 -3.21 -7.28
N HIS A 9 -15.90 -4.31 -6.73
CA HIS A 9 -14.56 -4.39 -6.15
C HIS A 9 -13.78 -5.60 -6.69
N ALA A 10 -12.46 -5.49 -6.69
CA ALA A 10 -11.54 -6.56 -7.01
C ALA A 10 -11.51 -7.58 -5.86
N VAL A 11 -11.78 -8.84 -6.19
CA VAL A 11 -11.60 -9.97 -5.27
C VAL A 11 -10.17 -10.51 -5.34
N VAL A 12 -9.57 -10.45 -6.53
CA VAL A 12 -8.20 -10.90 -6.78
C VAL A 12 -7.31 -9.69 -7.00
N LEU A 13 -6.21 -9.60 -6.25
CA LEU A 13 -5.18 -8.57 -6.40
C LEU A 13 -3.87 -9.18 -6.89
N ASN A 14 -3.23 -8.54 -7.87
CA ASN A 14 -1.90 -8.91 -8.35
C ASN A 14 -0.86 -8.11 -7.59
N THR A 15 0.24 -8.76 -7.23
CA THR A 15 1.35 -8.07 -6.57
C THR A 15 2.27 -7.45 -7.63
N TYR A 16 2.45 -6.13 -7.56
CA TYR A 16 3.41 -5.37 -8.36
C TYR A 16 4.61 -5.04 -7.48
N GLN A 17 5.78 -5.50 -7.90
CA GLN A 17 7.03 -5.33 -7.15
C GLN A 17 7.83 -4.20 -7.81
N MET A 18 7.88 -3.05 -7.14
CA MET A 18 8.44 -1.81 -7.70
C MET A 18 9.98 -1.72 -7.64
N TYR A 19 10.65 -2.75 -7.12
CA TYR A 19 12.10 -2.94 -7.29
C TYR A 19 12.48 -3.41 -8.71
N LEU A 20 11.50 -3.84 -9.53
CA LEU A 20 11.72 -4.22 -10.93
C LEU A 20 11.57 -2.99 -11.83
N LYS A 21 12.50 -2.80 -12.77
CA LYS A 21 12.48 -1.74 -13.80
C LYS A 21 11.21 -1.75 -14.67
N ALA A 22 10.50 -2.87 -14.71
CA ALA A 22 9.24 -3.02 -15.44
C ALA A 22 7.98 -2.81 -14.58
N GLY A 23 8.11 -2.28 -13.36
CA GLY A 23 7.02 -2.17 -12.39
C GLY A 23 5.84 -1.34 -12.89
N VAL A 24 6.07 -0.07 -13.18
CA VAL A 24 5.07 0.88 -13.68
C VAL A 24 4.60 0.49 -15.08
N SER A 25 5.50 0.09 -15.99
CA SER A 25 5.10 -0.29 -17.35
C SER A 25 4.16 -1.51 -17.36
N LYS A 26 4.43 -2.52 -16.53
CA LYS A 26 3.53 -3.67 -16.34
C LYS A 26 2.19 -3.27 -15.73
N LEU A 27 2.20 -2.35 -14.75
CA LEU A 27 0.97 -1.80 -14.16
C LEU A 27 0.12 -1.10 -15.23
N VAL A 28 0.72 -0.24 -16.05
CA VAL A 28 0.04 0.48 -17.14
C VAL A 28 -0.53 -0.50 -18.16
N ALA A 29 0.24 -1.51 -18.59
CA ALA A 29 -0.25 -2.55 -19.49
C ALA A 29 -1.46 -3.30 -18.93
N HIS A 30 -1.47 -3.61 -17.63
CA HIS A 30 -2.62 -4.25 -16.99
C HIS A 30 -3.82 -3.32 -16.80
N LEU A 31 -3.61 -2.00 -16.70
CA LEU A 31 -4.70 -1.03 -16.75
C LEU A 31 -5.34 -1.00 -18.14
N HIS A 32 -4.57 -0.96 -19.22
CA HIS A 32 -5.10 -1.10 -20.60
C HIS A 32 -5.88 -2.40 -20.78
N HIS A 33 -5.28 -3.53 -20.37
CA HIS A 33 -5.97 -4.81 -20.41
C HIS A 33 -7.27 -4.82 -19.58
N SER A 34 -7.33 -4.09 -18.45
CA SER A 34 -8.56 -3.96 -17.64
C SER A 34 -9.66 -3.17 -18.32
N ILE A 35 -9.28 -2.17 -19.11
CA ILE A 35 -10.19 -1.37 -19.94
C ILE A 35 -10.76 -2.25 -21.05
N GLU A 36 -9.89 -2.89 -21.83
CA GLU A 36 -10.26 -3.77 -22.95
C GLU A 36 -11.20 -4.90 -22.54
N ASN A 37 -11.00 -5.45 -21.34
CA ASN A 37 -11.73 -6.60 -20.83
C ASN A 37 -12.79 -6.25 -19.79
N ASN A 38 -13.04 -4.95 -19.54
CA ASN A 38 -14.03 -4.43 -18.61
C ASN A 38 -14.04 -5.16 -17.24
N TYR A 39 -12.99 -4.97 -16.44
CA TYR A 39 -12.91 -5.50 -15.07
C TYR A 39 -12.18 -4.53 -14.12
N VAL A 40 -12.36 -4.70 -12.81
CA VAL A 40 -11.65 -3.90 -11.79
C VAL A 40 -10.26 -4.46 -11.55
N LEU A 41 -9.22 -3.67 -11.81
CA LEU A 41 -7.84 -4.09 -11.57
C LEU A 41 -7.57 -4.10 -10.05
N GLY A 42 -7.28 -5.29 -9.50
CA GLY A 42 -6.79 -5.40 -8.13
C GLY A 42 -5.28 -5.23 -8.09
N VAL A 43 -4.79 -4.19 -7.41
CA VAL A 43 -3.38 -3.83 -7.38
C VAL A 43 -2.87 -3.93 -5.95
N LYS A 44 -1.88 -4.80 -5.70
CA LYS A 44 -1.10 -4.80 -4.46
C LYS A 44 0.31 -4.31 -4.77
N MET A 45 0.68 -3.13 -4.31
CA MET A 45 2.00 -2.57 -4.53
C MET A 45 2.93 -2.86 -3.35
N VAL A 46 4.08 -3.46 -3.65
CA VAL A 46 5.21 -3.63 -2.73
C VAL A 46 6.48 -3.08 -3.38
N ARG A 47 7.51 -2.77 -2.60
CA ARG A 47 8.85 -2.57 -3.17
C ARG A 47 9.41 -3.89 -3.66
N GLY A 48 9.52 -4.86 -2.77
CA GLY A 48 10.04 -6.19 -3.06
C GLY A 48 10.50 -6.87 -1.77
N ALA A 49 10.61 -8.19 -1.79
CA ALA A 49 11.07 -8.98 -0.65
C ALA A 49 12.19 -9.96 -1.01
N TYR A 50 12.68 -9.90 -2.25
CA TYR A 50 13.61 -10.86 -2.83
C TYR A 50 14.79 -10.19 -3.54
N ILE A 51 15.09 -8.93 -3.22
CA ILE A 51 16.14 -8.15 -3.90
C ILE A 51 17.53 -8.83 -3.87
N HIS A 52 17.81 -9.61 -2.83
CA HIS A 52 19.08 -10.35 -2.68
C HIS A 52 19.06 -11.76 -3.29
N SER A 53 17.88 -12.29 -3.61
CA SER A 53 17.70 -13.63 -4.17
C SER A 53 17.18 -13.63 -5.61
N GLU A 54 16.96 -12.44 -6.20
CA GLU A 54 16.62 -12.31 -7.61
C GLU A 54 17.82 -12.75 -8.47
N PRO A 55 17.66 -13.75 -9.36
CA PRO A 55 18.75 -14.27 -10.18
C PRO A 55 19.23 -13.26 -11.23
N ASP A 56 18.34 -12.43 -11.76
CA ASP A 56 18.66 -11.44 -12.78
C ASP A 56 18.63 -10.03 -12.19
N ARG A 57 19.84 -9.51 -11.92
CA ARG A 57 20.03 -8.18 -11.36
C ARG A 57 19.67 -7.07 -12.35
N ASP A 58 19.74 -7.33 -13.65
CA ASP A 58 19.49 -6.31 -14.67
C ASP A 58 18.02 -5.90 -14.71
N LEU A 59 17.12 -6.79 -14.25
CA LEU A 59 15.70 -6.50 -14.05
C LEU A 59 15.44 -5.55 -12.89
N LEU A 60 16.38 -5.44 -11.93
CA LEU A 60 16.22 -4.62 -10.73
C LEU A 60 16.63 -3.18 -11.00
N HIS A 61 16.01 -2.24 -10.29
CA HIS A 61 16.54 -0.89 -10.20
C HIS A 61 17.94 -0.89 -9.56
N ASP A 62 18.79 0.03 -10.02
CA ASP A 62 20.20 0.06 -9.65
C ASP A 62 20.36 0.53 -8.19
N THR A 63 19.51 1.49 -7.78
CA THR A 63 19.49 2.01 -6.41
C THR A 63 18.14 1.87 -5.74
N LYS A 64 18.17 1.95 -4.40
CA LYS A 64 16.94 2.05 -3.60
C LYS A 64 16.14 3.32 -3.93
N ALA A 65 16.81 4.43 -4.23
CA ALA A 65 16.15 5.68 -4.56
C ALA A 65 15.32 5.53 -5.85
N ASP A 66 15.84 4.79 -6.83
CA ASP A 66 15.10 4.49 -8.06
C ASP A 66 13.87 3.61 -7.80
N THR A 67 14.01 2.59 -6.94
CA THR A 67 12.86 1.78 -6.47
C THR A 67 11.81 2.63 -5.74
N ASP A 68 12.25 3.59 -4.92
CA ASP A 68 11.36 4.52 -4.23
C ASP A 68 10.65 5.45 -5.21
N ALA A 69 11.37 5.95 -6.23
CA ALA A 69 10.82 6.79 -7.28
C ALA A 69 9.79 6.04 -8.15
N GLU A 70 10.07 4.80 -8.53
CA GLU A 70 9.15 3.93 -9.27
C GLU A 70 7.85 3.68 -8.47
N TYR A 71 7.99 3.38 -7.17
CA TYR A 71 6.85 3.18 -6.28
C TYR A 71 6.00 4.45 -6.16
N ASP A 72 6.63 5.60 -5.92
CA ASP A 72 5.94 6.88 -5.75
C ASP A 72 5.32 7.37 -7.07
N GLN A 73 5.93 7.05 -8.23
CA GLN A 73 5.34 7.30 -9.55
C GLN A 73 4.04 6.51 -9.74
N ALA A 74 4.03 5.21 -9.40
CA ALA A 74 2.81 4.40 -9.46
C ALA A 74 1.73 4.90 -8.50
N VAL A 75 2.10 5.38 -7.29
CA VAL A 75 1.15 6.03 -6.37
C VAL A 75 0.52 7.27 -7.01
N ARG A 76 1.32 8.15 -7.61
CA ARG A 76 0.80 9.35 -8.29
C ARG A 76 -0.09 9.00 -9.48
N LEU A 77 0.25 7.96 -10.24
CA LEU A 77 -0.56 7.47 -11.35
C LEU A 77 -1.95 7.01 -10.89
N LEU A 78 -2.02 6.19 -9.84
CA LEU A 78 -3.26 5.54 -9.40
C LEU A 78 -4.11 6.42 -8.46
N VAL A 79 -3.48 7.26 -7.64
CA VAL A 79 -4.17 8.04 -6.60
C VAL A 79 -4.34 9.50 -7.00
N GLY A 80 -3.40 10.04 -7.77
CA GLY A 80 -3.33 11.46 -8.11
C GLY A 80 -4.52 11.99 -8.92
N SER A 81 -4.57 13.31 -9.01
CA SER A 81 -5.67 14.10 -9.57
C SER A 81 -5.88 13.94 -11.08
N ASN A 82 -4.95 13.35 -11.83
CA ASN A 82 -5.11 13.13 -13.28
C ASN A 82 -5.97 11.91 -13.66
N GLY A 83 -6.60 11.26 -12.67
CA GLY A 83 -7.93 10.66 -12.77
C GLY A 83 -8.22 9.74 -13.95
N ALA A 84 -8.15 8.44 -13.69
CA ALA A 84 -8.87 7.36 -14.38
C ALA A 84 -8.68 7.18 -15.88
N SER A 85 -8.13 8.15 -16.60
CA SER A 85 -7.96 8.13 -18.04
C SER A 85 -6.52 7.75 -18.36
N LEU A 86 -6.37 6.70 -19.16
CA LEU A 86 -5.11 6.45 -19.85
C LEU A 86 -5.33 6.84 -21.30
N ALA A 87 -4.44 7.68 -21.82
CA ALA A 87 -4.43 7.97 -23.24
C ALA A 87 -4.16 6.65 -23.97
N ASP A 88 -5.05 6.29 -24.89
CA ASP A 88 -4.74 5.27 -25.88
C ASP A 88 -3.87 5.86 -27.01
N GLU A 89 -3.42 4.99 -27.89
CA GLU A 89 -2.66 5.33 -29.10
C GLU A 89 -3.40 6.27 -30.08
N ASN A 90 -4.72 6.45 -29.90
CA ASN A 90 -5.57 7.35 -30.68
C ASN A 90 -5.93 8.66 -29.95
N GLY A 91 -5.43 8.87 -28.72
CA GLY A 91 -5.75 10.03 -27.88
C GLY A 91 -7.16 10.01 -27.27
N ALA A 92 -7.92 8.92 -27.42
CA ALA A 92 -9.20 8.73 -26.74
C ALA A 92 -8.94 8.27 -25.30
N GLY A 93 -9.39 9.08 -24.34
CA GLY A 93 -9.21 8.79 -22.91
C GLY A 93 -10.14 7.68 -22.44
N ALA A 94 -9.68 6.42 -22.52
CA ALA A 94 -10.41 5.30 -21.97
C ALA A 94 -10.19 5.22 -20.45
N THR A 95 -11.26 4.88 -19.73
CA THR A 95 -11.23 4.92 -18.27
C THR A 95 -11.04 3.56 -17.62
N TRP A 96 -10.08 3.46 -16.70
CA TRP A 96 -9.82 2.24 -15.92
C TRP A 96 -10.59 2.25 -14.60
N SER A 97 -10.67 1.12 -13.93
CA SER A 97 -11.16 1.00 -12.54
C SER A 97 -10.21 0.14 -11.74
N ALA A 98 -9.82 0.56 -10.54
CA ALA A 98 -8.87 -0.20 -9.72
C ALA A 98 -9.11 -0.12 -8.21
N ASP A 99 -8.81 -1.22 -7.51
CA ASP A 99 -8.66 -1.26 -6.06
C ASP A 99 -7.18 -1.41 -5.73
N LEU A 100 -6.68 -0.57 -4.84
CA LEU A 100 -5.25 -0.45 -4.56
C LEU A 100 -4.94 -0.81 -3.11
N MET A 101 -3.97 -1.68 -2.91
CA MET A 101 -3.34 -1.97 -1.63
C MET A 101 -1.87 -1.53 -1.66
N LEU A 102 -1.53 -0.50 -0.90
CA LEU A 102 -0.17 -0.03 -0.68
C LEU A 102 0.46 -0.76 0.51
N ALA A 103 1.22 -1.82 0.21
CA ALA A 103 1.98 -2.56 1.20
C ALA A 103 3.37 -1.91 1.40
N THR A 104 3.44 -1.00 2.38
CA THR A 104 4.63 -0.17 2.63
C THR A 104 4.78 0.15 4.12
N HIS A 105 6.02 0.11 4.60
CA HIS A 105 6.43 0.69 5.89
C HIS A 105 7.15 2.04 5.72
N ASN A 106 7.29 2.55 4.49
CA ASN A 106 7.86 3.86 4.23
C ASN A 106 6.81 4.94 4.49
N THR A 107 7.03 5.72 5.56
CA THR A 107 6.17 6.82 6.00
C THR A 107 5.99 7.90 4.94
N HIS A 108 7.01 8.20 4.12
CA HIS A 108 6.93 9.20 3.06
C HIS A 108 5.89 8.79 2.01
N SER A 109 6.06 7.61 1.39
CA SER A 109 5.15 7.11 0.36
C SER A 109 3.71 6.95 0.88
N ALA A 110 3.55 6.49 2.13
CA ALA A 110 2.24 6.29 2.72
C ALA A 110 1.49 7.62 2.94
N ARG A 111 2.17 8.64 3.49
CA ARG A 111 1.60 9.97 3.70
C ARG A 111 1.31 10.68 2.39
N GLU A 112 2.18 10.54 1.41
CA GLU A 112 1.96 11.11 0.07
C GLU A 112 0.71 10.52 -0.59
N ALA A 113 0.52 9.19 -0.50
CA ALA A 113 -0.69 8.55 -1.00
C ALA A 113 -1.95 9.07 -0.28
N LEU A 114 -1.91 9.21 1.05
CA LEU A 114 -3.05 9.72 1.82
C LEU A 114 -3.35 11.20 1.48
N ARG A 115 -2.32 12.03 1.31
CA ARG A 115 -2.44 13.42 0.85
C ARG A 115 -3.14 13.50 -0.51
N LEU A 116 -2.65 12.73 -1.50
CA LEU A 116 -3.23 12.68 -2.84
C LEU A 116 -4.68 12.18 -2.80
N TYR A 117 -4.97 11.18 -1.96
CA TYR A 117 -6.31 10.65 -1.78
C TYR A 117 -7.26 11.72 -1.19
N ARG A 118 -6.82 12.45 -0.17
CA ARG A 118 -7.56 13.56 0.44
C ARG A 118 -7.82 14.67 -0.58
N GLU A 119 -6.82 15.07 -1.34
CA GLU A 119 -6.96 16.10 -2.38
C GLU A 119 -7.96 15.69 -3.45
N ARG A 120 -7.92 14.42 -3.89
CA ARG A 120 -8.89 13.90 -4.85
C ARG A 120 -10.32 13.93 -4.31
N PHE A 121 -10.50 13.57 -3.04
CA PHE A 121 -11.80 13.61 -2.36
C PHE A 121 -12.34 15.05 -2.25
N LEU A 122 -11.51 15.98 -1.74
CA LEU A 122 -11.90 17.38 -1.55
C LEU A 122 -12.16 18.13 -2.86
N THR A 123 -11.34 17.89 -3.89
CA THR A 123 -11.39 18.69 -5.13
C THR A 123 -12.53 18.27 -6.06
N ARG A 124 -12.92 16.99 -6.04
CA ARG A 124 -13.86 16.45 -7.04
C ARG A 124 -15.24 16.12 -6.48
N GLY A 125 -15.43 16.08 -5.16
CA GLY A 125 -16.68 15.59 -4.55
C GLY A 125 -17.00 14.13 -4.93
N ILE A 126 -16.04 13.43 -5.55
CA ILE A 126 -16.16 12.03 -5.94
C ILE A 126 -15.87 11.24 -4.68
N GLY A 127 -16.95 10.88 -3.99
CA GLY A 127 -16.88 9.89 -2.94
C GLY A 127 -16.32 8.57 -3.50
N PRO A 128 -15.67 7.74 -2.66
CA PRO A 128 -15.20 6.40 -3.03
C PRO A 128 -16.30 5.48 -3.57
N ALA A 129 -17.56 5.82 -3.26
CA ALA A 129 -18.77 5.15 -3.73
C ALA A 129 -19.33 5.70 -5.05
N ALA A 130 -18.76 6.75 -5.63
CA ALA A 130 -19.12 7.13 -7.00
C ALA A 130 -18.61 6.02 -7.91
N HIS A 131 -19.52 5.21 -8.46
CA HIS A 131 -19.28 4.03 -9.31
C HIS A 131 -18.61 4.36 -10.67
N GLY A 132 -17.71 5.34 -10.67
CA GLY A 132 -17.01 5.85 -11.83
C GLY A 132 -15.62 5.27 -11.96
N ALA A 133 -15.16 5.30 -13.21
CA ALA A 133 -13.78 5.42 -13.61
C ALA A 133 -12.80 5.87 -12.50
N GLY A 134 -11.76 5.07 -12.27
CA GLY A 134 -10.58 5.40 -11.47
C GLY A 134 -10.37 4.49 -10.28
N LEU A 135 -9.62 4.98 -9.30
CA LEU A 135 -9.38 4.25 -8.06
C LEU A 135 -10.66 4.27 -7.21
N ARG A 136 -11.13 3.07 -6.85
CA ARG A 136 -12.35 2.77 -6.09
C ARG A 136 -12.06 2.58 -4.60
N SER A 137 -10.97 1.91 -4.27
CA SER A 137 -10.50 1.77 -2.89
C SER A 137 -8.98 1.87 -2.74
N LEU A 138 -8.53 2.33 -1.58
CA LEU A 138 -7.16 2.46 -1.13
C LEU A 138 -6.97 1.76 0.23
N ALA A 139 -6.23 0.67 0.27
CA ALA A 139 -5.82 0.02 1.50
C ALA A 139 -4.34 0.29 1.77
N PHE A 140 -3.99 0.69 2.98
CA PHE A 140 -2.62 0.62 3.48
C PHE A 140 -2.41 -0.73 4.16
N ALA A 141 -1.31 -1.41 3.85
CA ALA A 141 -0.98 -2.68 4.47
C ALA A 141 0.43 -2.65 5.07
N GLN A 142 0.55 -3.13 6.30
CA GLN A 142 1.84 -3.32 6.96
C GLN A 142 1.97 -4.75 7.49
N LEU A 143 3.20 -5.23 7.59
CA LEU A 143 3.47 -6.52 8.23
C LEU A 143 3.24 -6.38 9.74
N LYS A 144 2.66 -7.41 10.37
CA LYS A 144 2.43 -7.42 11.82
C LYS A 144 3.77 -7.31 12.56
N GLY A 145 3.85 -6.39 13.52
CA GLY A 145 5.07 -6.08 14.27
C GLY A 145 6.05 -5.15 13.53
N MET A 146 5.64 -4.58 12.39
CA MET A 146 6.40 -3.58 11.65
C MET A 146 5.55 -2.33 11.41
N ALA A 147 6.18 -1.17 11.59
CA ALA A 147 5.59 0.14 11.33
C ALA A 147 4.20 0.35 11.98
N ASP A 148 4.03 -0.11 13.23
CA ASP A 148 2.79 0.07 13.98
C ASP A 148 2.49 1.56 14.21
N GLU A 149 3.52 2.37 14.50
CA GLU A 149 3.36 3.83 14.61
C GLU A 149 2.82 4.47 13.33
N LEU A 150 3.22 3.98 12.16
CA LEU A 150 2.70 4.46 10.89
C LEU A 150 1.23 4.05 10.73
N SER A 151 0.90 2.79 11.04
CA SER A 151 -0.48 2.31 10.98
C SER A 151 -1.41 3.10 11.88
N PHE A 152 -1.00 3.40 13.12
CA PHE A 152 -1.81 4.22 14.03
C PHE A 152 -2.05 5.63 13.50
N LYS A 153 -1.00 6.30 13.01
CA LYS A 153 -1.12 7.64 12.41
C LYS A 153 -2.05 7.65 11.19
N LEU A 154 -1.93 6.64 10.31
CA LEU A 154 -2.83 6.53 9.16
C LEU A 154 -4.28 6.32 9.59
N THR A 155 -4.54 5.46 10.58
CA THR A 155 -5.89 5.24 11.11
C THR A 155 -6.48 6.53 11.70
N GLU A 156 -5.71 7.25 12.51
CA GLU A 156 -6.13 8.53 13.11
C GLU A 156 -6.44 9.59 12.04
N GLU A 157 -5.57 9.75 11.03
CA GLU A 157 -5.79 10.68 9.92
C GLU A 157 -7.02 10.29 9.08
N ILE A 158 -7.22 9.00 8.80
CA ILE A 158 -8.40 8.50 8.08
C ILE A 158 -9.68 8.76 8.87
N GLU A 159 -9.68 8.51 10.18
CA GLU A 159 -10.82 8.78 11.07
C GLU A 159 -11.16 10.28 11.11
N SER A 160 -10.15 11.15 11.22
CA SER A 160 -10.31 12.60 11.15
C SER A 160 -10.93 13.03 9.81
N MET A 161 -10.40 12.54 8.68
CA MET A 161 -10.95 12.83 7.35
C MET A 161 -12.38 12.30 7.19
N SER A 162 -12.70 11.15 7.79
CA SER A 162 -14.04 10.58 7.77
C SER A 162 -15.02 11.43 8.58
N ALA A 163 -14.61 11.92 9.75
CA ALA A 163 -15.42 12.82 10.56
C ALA A 163 -15.70 14.16 9.86
N GLU A 164 -14.68 14.74 9.19
CA GLU A 164 -14.84 15.94 8.36
C GLU A 164 -15.86 15.73 7.23
N ALA A 165 -15.84 14.54 6.59
CA ALA A 165 -16.79 14.20 5.53
C ALA A 165 -18.20 13.91 6.07
N SER A 166 -18.34 13.17 7.17
CA SER A 166 -19.62 12.78 7.77
C SER A 166 -20.37 13.93 8.44
N GLY A 167 -19.72 15.07 8.73
CA GLY A 167 -20.42 16.30 9.14
C GLY A 167 -21.44 16.84 8.12
N THR A 168 -21.51 16.23 6.93
CA THR A 168 -22.45 16.55 5.85
C THR A 168 -23.49 15.46 5.54
N ALA A 169 -23.44 14.29 6.20
CA ALA A 169 -24.35 13.16 5.92
C ALA A 169 -24.98 12.60 7.20
N LEU A 170 -26.31 12.69 7.28
CA LEU A 170 -27.15 12.12 8.34
C LEU A 170 -27.12 10.58 8.32
N GLU A 171 -26.99 10.03 9.53
CA GLU A 171 -27.39 8.70 10.02
C GLU A 171 -27.03 7.44 9.20
N ALA A 172 -25.99 6.72 9.65
CA ALA A 172 -25.83 5.29 9.43
C ALA A 172 -25.10 4.61 10.59
N GLU A 173 -25.48 3.35 10.88
CA GLU A 173 -25.16 2.51 12.04
C GLU A 173 -23.65 2.38 12.42
N PRO A 174 -23.32 2.17 13.71
CA PRO A 174 -22.04 2.58 14.31
C PRO A 174 -20.80 1.77 13.90
N ASP A 175 -20.94 0.51 13.48
CA ASP A 175 -19.80 -0.43 13.53
C ASP A 175 -19.08 -0.67 12.18
N VAL A 176 -19.66 -0.17 11.06
CA VAL A 176 -19.06 -0.30 9.71
C VAL A 176 -19.06 1.03 8.94
N ALA A 177 -19.82 2.04 9.39
CA ALA A 177 -20.08 3.26 8.62
C ALA A 177 -19.14 4.45 8.91
N ARG A 178 -18.18 4.34 9.84
CA ARG A 178 -17.36 5.49 10.29
C ARG A 178 -16.02 5.68 9.58
N ARG A 179 -15.66 4.80 8.64
CA ARG A 179 -14.48 4.97 7.77
C ARG A 179 -14.96 5.45 6.41
N LEU A 180 -14.28 6.44 5.85
CA LEU A 180 -14.39 6.81 4.44
C LEU A 180 -14.53 5.51 3.62
N PRO A 181 -15.58 5.36 2.80
CA PRO A 181 -15.79 4.12 2.08
C PRO A 181 -14.54 3.81 1.25
N GLY A 182 -14.13 2.55 1.17
CA GLY A 182 -12.98 2.19 0.35
C GLY A 182 -11.61 2.71 0.82
N ILE A 183 -11.41 3.23 2.03
CA ILE A 183 -10.04 3.40 2.59
C ILE A 183 -9.85 2.67 3.91
N GLY A 184 -8.70 2.02 4.09
CA GLY A 184 -8.45 1.22 5.28
C GLY A 184 -6.98 0.95 5.57
N VAL A 185 -6.70 0.52 6.81
CA VAL A 185 -5.37 0.12 7.27
C VAL A 185 -5.44 -1.33 7.72
N TYR A 186 -4.53 -2.16 7.19
CA TYR A 186 -4.53 -3.60 7.37
C TYR A 186 -3.18 -4.09 7.87
N LYS A 187 -3.21 -5.13 8.71
CA LYS A 187 -2.02 -5.84 9.15
C LYS A 187 -1.95 -7.22 8.50
N TYR A 188 -0.89 -7.48 7.77
CA TYR A 188 -0.55 -8.80 7.28
C TYR A 188 0.02 -9.63 8.44
N SER A 189 -0.75 -10.60 8.90
CA SER A 189 -0.31 -11.61 9.86
C SER A 189 -0.12 -12.94 9.15
N ILE A 190 0.97 -13.62 9.50
CA ILE A 190 1.11 -15.04 9.21
C ILE A 190 0.41 -15.86 10.29
N TRP A 191 0.02 -17.08 9.95
CA TRP A 191 -0.55 -18.06 10.86
C TRP A 191 -0.06 -19.45 10.47
N GLY A 192 0.32 -20.23 11.47
CA GLY A 192 0.86 -21.58 11.27
C GLY A 192 1.89 -21.94 12.34
N THR A 193 2.41 -23.15 12.24
CA THR A 193 3.54 -23.63 13.02
C THR A 193 4.82 -22.88 12.67
N PHE A 194 5.84 -23.02 13.53
CA PHE A 194 7.16 -22.44 13.29
C PHE A 194 7.76 -22.88 11.95
N GLN A 195 7.63 -24.17 11.59
CA GLN A 195 8.17 -24.73 10.36
C GLN A 195 7.50 -24.13 9.12
N GLU A 196 6.17 -24.01 9.13
CA GLU A 196 5.40 -23.39 8.03
C GLU A 196 5.76 -21.91 7.86
N CYS A 197 6.08 -21.23 8.95
CA CYS A 197 6.40 -19.80 8.95
C CYS A 197 7.89 -19.49 8.74
N LEU A 198 8.77 -20.49 8.67
CA LEU A 198 10.23 -20.31 8.70
C LEU A 198 10.73 -19.42 7.56
N LEU A 199 10.33 -19.70 6.32
CA LEU A 199 10.75 -18.92 5.16
C LEU A 199 10.26 -17.46 5.21
N TYR A 200 9.07 -17.24 5.79
CA TYR A 200 8.59 -15.88 6.03
C TYR A 200 9.46 -15.16 7.07
N MET A 201 9.77 -15.82 8.19
CA MET A 201 10.58 -15.24 9.27
C MET A 201 11.99 -14.88 8.77
N LEU A 202 12.61 -15.73 7.95
CA LEU A 202 13.92 -15.47 7.35
C LEU A 202 13.92 -14.18 6.51
N ARG A 203 12.93 -14.02 5.61
CA ARG A 203 12.80 -12.80 4.81
C ARG A 203 12.57 -11.55 5.66
N ARG A 204 11.84 -11.68 6.77
CA ARG A 204 11.64 -10.56 7.72
C ARG A 204 12.91 -10.21 8.47
N ALA A 205 13.71 -11.20 8.84
CA ALA A 205 15.01 -10.96 9.48
C ALA A 205 15.95 -10.19 8.55
N GLU A 206 16.00 -10.55 7.26
CA GLU A 206 16.77 -9.84 6.23
C GLU A 206 16.29 -8.39 6.05
N GLU A 207 15.00 -8.18 5.83
CA GLU A 207 14.42 -6.83 5.67
C GLU A 207 14.65 -5.94 6.90
N ASN A 208 14.50 -6.51 8.10
CA ASN A 208 14.70 -5.79 9.36
C ASN A 208 16.17 -5.49 9.64
N LYS A 209 17.11 -6.30 9.16
CA LYS A 209 18.54 -5.99 9.25
C LYS A 209 18.84 -4.67 8.55
N ASP A 210 18.29 -4.52 7.35
CA ASP A 210 18.41 -3.30 6.56
C ASP A 210 17.65 -2.12 7.17
N ALA A 211 16.47 -2.35 7.76
CA ALA A 211 15.68 -1.29 8.40
C ALA A 211 16.28 -0.82 9.74
N ALA A 212 16.76 -1.74 10.58
CA ALA A 212 17.39 -1.45 11.86
C ALA A 212 18.73 -0.72 11.70
N ALA A 213 19.49 -1.02 10.63
CA ALA A 213 20.68 -0.26 10.28
C ALA A 213 20.37 1.22 9.96
N ARG A 214 19.14 1.55 9.53
CA ARG A 214 18.72 2.90 9.13
C ARG A 214 18.04 3.69 10.25
N SER A 215 17.26 3.05 11.11
CA SER A 215 16.60 3.74 12.24
C SER A 215 17.45 3.69 13.50
N ARG A 216 18.35 4.69 13.68
CA ARG A 216 19.15 4.89 14.90
C ARG A 216 18.32 4.77 16.19
N THR A 217 17.10 5.29 16.19
CA THR A 217 16.18 5.29 17.34
C THR A 217 15.67 3.89 17.67
N THR A 218 15.30 3.10 16.66
CA THR A 218 14.85 1.71 16.83
C THR A 218 16.01 0.81 17.26
N ALA A 219 17.20 1.00 16.68
CA ALA A 219 18.41 0.30 17.10
C ALA A 219 18.75 0.59 18.58
N LEU A 220 18.69 1.86 19.00
CA LEU A 220 18.90 2.26 20.39
C LEU A 220 17.85 1.66 21.34
N ALA A 221 16.58 1.60 20.93
CA ALA A 221 15.52 0.98 21.73
C ALA A 221 15.72 -0.54 21.90
N ILE A 222 16.11 -1.24 20.83
CA ILE A 222 16.42 -2.67 20.86
C ILE A 222 17.63 -2.94 21.77
N VAL A 223 18.70 -2.16 21.64
CA VAL A 223 19.89 -2.27 22.50
C VAL A 223 19.54 -2.02 23.97
N ARG A 224 18.70 -1.03 24.25
CA ARG A 224 18.23 -0.72 25.61
C ARG A 224 17.40 -1.86 26.20
N GLU A 225 16.54 -2.46 25.41
CA GLU A 225 15.72 -3.60 25.83
C GLU A 225 16.56 -4.88 25.99
N MET A 226 17.52 -5.13 25.11
CA MET A 226 18.50 -6.21 25.27
C MET A 226 19.33 -6.02 26.55
N GLY A 227 19.79 -4.79 26.82
CA GLY A 227 20.49 -4.44 28.06
C GLY A 227 19.66 -4.75 29.30
N ARG A 228 18.35 -4.46 29.28
CA ARG A 228 17.42 -4.81 30.36
C ARG A 228 17.24 -6.32 30.57
N ARG A 229 17.37 -7.12 29.51
CA ARG A 229 17.19 -8.59 29.58
C ARG A 229 18.48 -9.32 29.93
N VAL A 230 19.63 -8.73 29.61
CA VAL A 230 20.96 -9.31 29.87
C VAL A 230 21.49 -8.91 31.25
N LEU A 231 21.15 -7.74 31.77
CA LEU A 231 21.43 -7.37 33.16
C LEU A 231 20.29 -7.89 34.06
N PRO A 232 20.52 -8.93 34.87
CA PRO A 232 19.55 -9.30 35.89
C PRO A 232 19.39 -8.12 36.84
N PHE A 233 18.16 -7.90 37.30
CA PHE A 233 17.82 -6.98 38.38
C PHE A 233 18.72 -7.25 39.61
N THR A 234 19.85 -6.55 39.74
CA THR A 234 20.51 -6.37 41.03
C THR A 234 19.76 -5.26 41.76
N ARG A 235 18.61 -5.60 42.36
CA ARG A 235 18.04 -4.82 43.45
C ARG A 235 18.69 -5.32 44.74
N SER A 236 19.60 -4.50 45.28
CA SER A 236 19.90 -4.45 46.71
C SER A 236 19.18 -3.26 47.32
#